data_AF-K1XVK7-F1
#
_entry.id   AF-K1XVK7-F1
#
_cell.length_a   1.000
_cell.length_b   1.000
_cell.length_c   1.000
_cell.angle_alpha   90.00
_cell.angle_beta   90.00
_cell.angle_gamma   90.00
#
_symmetry.space_group_name_H-M   'P 1'
#
loop_
_entity.id
_entity.type
_entity.pdbx_description
1 polymer ?
#
loop_
_entity_poly.entity_id
_entity_poly.type
_entity_poly.pdbx_seq_one_letter_code
_entity_poly.pdbx_strand_id
1 'polypeptide(L)'
;MKKENRYHRIIEEIFFKSYRKGLSEVPFEREDILLAAEKLRIRLPKNIGDLIYSFRYRVSLPESVVKEAPRGQAWVIRPRGRAKYAFVAASLTTIVPSPSLAETKVPDATPGMIVKYALDDEQGLLARLRYNRLIDVFTGITCYSL
;
A
#
# COMPACT_ATOMS: atom_id res chain seq x y z
N MET A 1 4.53 -13.25 21.88
CA MET A 1 3.66 -12.11 21.51
C MET A 1 4.45 -11.18 20.60
N LYS A 2 4.12 -11.11 19.30
CA LYS A 2 4.82 -10.21 18.37
C LYS A 2 4.60 -8.78 18.87
N LYS A 3 5.70 -8.09 19.15
CA LYS A 3 5.74 -6.68 19.58
C LYS A 3 4.96 -5.88 18.53
N GLU A 4 3.71 -5.50 18.82
CA GLU A 4 2.91 -4.69 17.92
C GLU A 4 3.72 -3.46 17.51
N ASN A 5 3.88 -3.29 16.21
CA ASN A 5 4.71 -2.24 15.65
C ASN A 5 4.16 -0.90 16.16
N ARG A 6 5.02 -0.02 16.68
CA ARG A 6 4.63 1.29 17.23
C ARG A 6 3.71 2.07 16.27
N TYR A 7 3.96 1.91 14.96
CA TYR A 7 3.14 2.49 13.89
C TYR A 7 1.71 1.94 13.86
N HIS A 8 1.52 0.65 14.10
CA HIS A 8 0.20 0.02 14.13
C HIS A 8 -0.66 0.62 15.25
N ARG A 9 -0.12 0.74 16.46
CA ARG A 9 -0.85 1.30 17.60
C ARG A 9 -1.24 2.76 17.38
N ILE A 10 -0.35 3.55 16.77
CA ILE A 10 -0.62 4.96 16.49
C ILE A 10 -1.72 5.10 15.41
N ILE A 11 -1.63 4.36 14.30
CA ILE A 11 -2.61 4.49 13.22
C ILE A 11 -3.99 3.96 13.64
N GLU A 12 -4.01 2.91 14.46
CA GLU A 12 -5.22 2.34 15.05
C GLU A 12 -5.94 3.36 15.95
N GLU A 13 -5.20 4.02 16.85
CA GLU A 13 -5.75 5.06 17.72
C GLU A 13 -6.33 6.22 16.91
N ILE A 14 -5.64 6.67 15.86
CA ILE A 14 -6.14 7.74 14.98
C ILE A 14 -7.43 7.33 14.28
N PHE A 15 -7.50 6.09 13.80
CA PHE A 15 -8.70 5.57 13.14
C PHE A 15 -9.89 5.53 14.10
N PHE A 16 -9.74 4.87 15.25
CA PHE A 16 -10.83 4.67 16.21
C PHE A 16 -11.23 5.94 16.97
N LYS A 17 -10.37 6.98 17.01
CA LYS A 17 -10.73 8.30 17.55
C LYS A 17 -11.94 8.92 16.84
N SER A 18 -12.01 8.77 15.51
CA SER A 18 -13.01 9.44 14.67
C SER A 18 -13.94 8.47 13.94
N TYR A 19 -13.62 7.17 13.90
CA TYR A 19 -14.43 6.17 13.24
C TYR A 19 -15.77 5.94 13.95
N ARG A 20 -16.83 5.79 13.15
CA ARG A 20 -18.14 5.31 13.56
C ARG A 20 -18.61 4.27 12.55
N LYS A 21 -19.32 3.26 13.03
CA LYS A 21 -19.82 2.17 12.19
C LYS A 21 -20.65 2.72 11.03
N GLY A 22 -20.31 2.30 9.81
CA GLY A 22 -20.98 2.72 8.58
C GLY A 22 -20.34 3.91 7.86
N LEU A 23 -19.30 4.54 8.42
CA LEU A 23 -18.52 5.53 7.69
C LEU A 23 -17.70 4.86 6.58
N SER A 24 -17.68 5.49 5.40
CA SER A 24 -16.79 5.14 4.29
C SER A 24 -15.54 6.03 4.24
N GLU A 25 -15.48 7.07 5.07
CA GLU A 25 -14.37 8.00 5.13
C GLU A 25 -14.13 8.48 6.57
N VAL A 26 -12.88 8.49 7.01
CA VAL A 26 -12.45 8.99 8.33
C VAL A 26 -11.30 9.97 8.12
N PRO A 27 -11.55 11.30 8.19
CA PRO A 27 -10.51 12.31 8.05
C PRO A 27 -9.63 12.38 9.30
N PHE A 28 -8.35 12.69 9.10
CA PHE A 28 -7.39 12.97 10.16
C PHE A 28 -6.30 13.92 9.66
N GLU A 29 -5.64 14.61 10.59
CA GLU A 29 -4.55 15.52 10.31
C GLU A 29 -3.21 14.95 10.77
N ARG A 30 -2.10 15.46 10.24
CA ARG A 30 -0.76 15.03 10.66
C ARG A 30 -0.54 15.21 12.16
N GLU A 31 -1.15 16.23 12.75
CA GLU A 31 -1.09 16.53 14.18
C GLU A 31 -1.74 15.45 15.04
N ASP A 32 -2.74 14.72 14.51
CA ASP A 32 -3.34 13.58 15.21
C ASP A 32 -2.32 12.47 15.52
N ILE A 33 -1.24 12.37 14.72
CA ILE A 33 -0.14 11.42 14.97
C ILE A 33 0.62 11.80 16.25
N LEU A 34 0.83 13.09 16.48
CA LEU A 34 1.50 13.59 17.68
C LEU A 34 0.63 13.32 18.91
N LEU A 35 -0.64 13.69 18.83
CA LEU A 35 -1.62 13.49 19.91
C LEU A 35 -1.79 12.01 20.27
N ALA A 36 -1.89 11.13 19.27
CA ALA A 36 -1.99 9.69 19.48
C ALA A 36 -0.72 9.11 20.14
N ALA A 37 0.46 9.54 19.70
CA ALA A 37 1.71 9.04 20.28
C ALA A 37 1.90 9.50 21.73
N GLU A 38 1.53 10.75 22.06
CA GLU A 38 1.55 11.27 23.42
C GLU A 38 0.59 10.49 24.32
N LYS A 39 -0.66 10.30 23.88
CA LYS A 39 -1.68 9.51 24.60
C LYS A 39 -1.20 8.08 24.88
N LEU A 40 -0.57 7.44 23.89
CA LEU A 40 -0.08 6.07 24.00
C LEU A 40 1.29 5.98 24.70
N ARG A 41 1.90 7.11 25.08
CA ARG A 41 3.27 7.22 25.63
C ARG A 41 4.32 6.52 24.76
N ILE A 42 4.16 6.61 23.44
CA ILE A 42 5.09 6.04 22.46
C ILE A 42 6.10 7.10 22.03
N ARG A 43 7.40 6.79 22.11
CA ARG A 43 8.43 7.63 21.51
C ARG A 43 8.28 7.63 19.98
N LEU A 44 7.94 8.80 19.45
CA LEU A 44 7.88 9.05 18.00
C LEU A 44 9.26 8.88 17.36
N PRO A 45 9.35 8.29 16.16
CA PRO A 45 10.55 8.40 15.35
C PRO A 45 10.71 9.82 14.82
N LYS A 46 11.95 10.17 14.47
CA LYS A 46 12.31 11.50 13.94
C LYS A 46 11.52 11.88 12.69
N ASN A 47 11.10 10.91 11.88
CA ASN A 47 10.28 11.12 10.70
C ASN A 47 8.84 10.68 10.92
N ILE A 48 7.98 11.61 11.35
CA ILE A 48 6.54 11.36 11.56
C ILE A 48 5.82 11.05 10.23
N GLY A 49 6.33 11.57 9.10
CA GLY A 49 5.73 11.33 7.78
C GLY A 49 5.90 9.91 7.26
N ASP A 50 6.92 9.22 7.77
CA ASP A 50 7.22 7.83 7.43
C ASP A 50 6.07 6.88 7.81
N LEU A 51 5.32 7.21 8.87
CA LEU A 51 4.17 6.41 9.31
C LEU A 51 3.09 6.34 8.21
N ILE A 52 2.70 7.49 7.67
CA ILE A 52 1.69 7.55 6.61
C ILE A 52 2.22 6.89 5.33
N TYR A 53 3.46 7.17 4.98
CA TYR A 53 4.09 6.60 3.79
C TYR A 53 4.16 5.07 3.86
N SER A 54 4.52 4.53 5.03
CA SER A 54 4.58 3.09 5.28
C SER A 54 3.22 2.43 5.05
N PHE A 55 2.13 2.95 5.62
CA PHE A 55 0.80 2.35 5.45
C PHE A 55 0.19 2.55 4.06
N ARG A 56 0.67 3.54 3.30
CA ARG A 56 0.20 3.74 1.92
C ARG A 56 0.83 2.77 0.93
N TYR A 57 2.05 2.31 1.18
CA TYR A 57 2.83 1.60 0.15
C TYR A 57 3.58 0.35 0.60
N ARG A 58 3.87 0.19 1.89
CA ARG A 58 4.81 -0.85 2.38
C ARG A 58 4.22 -1.80 3.40
N VAL A 59 3.28 -1.35 4.21
CA VAL A 59 2.77 -2.09 5.37
C VAL A 59 1.25 -2.09 5.35
N SER A 60 0.64 -3.25 5.60
CA SER A 60 -0.81 -3.37 5.75
C SER A 60 -1.30 -2.65 7.02
N LEU A 61 -2.53 -2.14 6.97
CA LEU A 61 -3.19 -1.60 8.16
C LEU A 61 -3.39 -2.68 9.25
N PRO A 62 -3.49 -2.30 10.53
CA PRO A 62 -3.79 -3.23 11.62
C PRO A 62 -5.09 -4.02 11.37
N GLU A 63 -5.13 -5.29 11.80
CA GLU A 63 -6.30 -6.16 11.58
C GLU A 63 -7.60 -5.58 12.16
N SER A 64 -7.52 -4.87 13.29
CA SER A 64 -8.64 -4.19 13.91
C SER A 64 -9.27 -3.14 12.98
N VAL A 65 -8.45 -2.34 12.29
CA VAL A 65 -8.91 -1.36 11.29
C VAL A 65 -9.46 -2.07 10.05
N VAL A 66 -8.76 -3.10 9.56
CA VAL A 66 -9.17 -3.86 8.37
C VAL A 66 -10.54 -4.51 8.54
N LYS A 67 -10.85 -5.04 9.74
CA LYS A 67 -12.14 -5.69 10.06
C LYS A 67 -13.34 -4.74 9.98
N GLU A 68 -13.11 -3.43 10.16
CA GLU A 68 -14.15 -2.41 10.07
C GLU A 68 -14.45 -1.97 8.62
N ALA A 69 -13.76 -2.54 7.63
CA ALA A 69 -14.01 -2.23 6.23
C ALA A 69 -15.37 -2.78 5.76
N PRO A 70 -16.15 -2.01 4.98
CA PRO A 70 -17.37 -2.51 4.36
C PRO A 70 -17.10 -3.70 3.43
N ARG A 71 -18.12 -4.54 3.19
CA ARG A 71 -17.98 -5.75 2.36
C ARG A 71 -17.50 -5.40 0.95
N GLY A 72 -16.41 -6.04 0.50
CA GLY A 72 -15.81 -5.81 -0.82
C GLY A 72 -14.92 -4.57 -0.90
N GLN A 73 -14.67 -3.88 0.22
CA GLN A 73 -13.82 -2.70 0.30
C GLN A 73 -12.64 -2.95 1.25
N ALA A 74 -11.61 -2.13 1.10
CA ALA A 74 -10.48 -2.04 2.02
C ALA A 74 -10.20 -0.58 2.37
N TRP A 75 -9.71 -0.36 3.58
CA TRP A 75 -9.25 0.96 4.01
C TRP A 75 -7.92 1.30 3.34
N VAL A 76 -7.89 2.48 2.70
CA VAL A 76 -6.66 3.07 2.16
C VAL A 76 -6.50 4.50 2.68
N ILE A 77 -5.26 4.95 2.86
CA ILE A 77 -5.00 6.33 3.27
C ILE A 77 -4.81 7.21 2.04
N ARG A 78 -5.67 8.22 1.89
CA ARG A 78 -5.61 9.22 0.79
C ARG A 78 -5.25 10.61 1.33
N PRO A 79 -4.46 11.40 0.60
CA PRO A 79 -4.26 12.81 0.94
C PRO A 79 -5.54 13.62 0.66
N ARG A 80 -5.85 14.57 1.54
CA ARG A 80 -6.95 15.56 1.37
C ARG A 80 -6.46 17.01 1.32
N GLY A 81 -5.16 17.21 1.28
CA GLY A 81 -4.54 18.53 1.26
C GLY A 81 -3.23 18.53 2.03
N ARG A 82 -2.68 19.72 2.27
CA ARG A 82 -1.43 19.88 3.01
C ARG A 82 -1.61 19.38 4.44
N ALA A 83 -0.87 18.34 4.81
CA ALA A 83 -0.91 17.69 6.13
C ALA A 83 -2.29 17.12 6.55
N LYS A 84 -3.21 16.95 5.59
CA LYS A 84 -4.55 16.37 5.81
C LYS A 84 -4.69 15.07 5.05
N TYR A 85 -5.29 14.09 5.70
CA TYR A 85 -5.43 12.74 5.19
C TYR A 85 -6.81 12.19 5.54
N ALA A 86 -7.18 11.09 4.91
CA ALA A 86 -8.35 10.33 5.30
C ALA A 86 -8.13 8.85 5.07
N PHE A 87 -8.66 8.03 5.96
CA PHE A 87 -8.95 6.64 5.65
C PHE A 87 -10.18 6.64 4.76
N VAL A 88 -10.08 6.01 3.60
CA VAL A 88 -11.19 5.89 2.65
C VAL A 88 -11.40 4.41 2.40
N ALA A 89 -12.64 3.95 2.59
CA ALA A 89 -13.05 2.63 2.19
C ALA A 89 -13.17 2.63 0.66
N ALA A 90 -12.19 2.02 0.00
CA ALA A 90 -12.14 1.90 -1.44
C ALA A 90 -12.47 0.46 -1.84
N SER A 91 -13.24 0.29 -2.91
CA SER A 91 -13.39 -1.02 -3.53
C SER A 91 -12.01 -1.59 -3.84
N LEU A 92 -11.78 -2.85 -3.48
CA LEU A 92 -10.56 -3.54 -3.86
C LEU A 92 -10.51 -3.55 -5.39
N THR A 93 -9.51 -2.86 -5.97
CA THR A 93 -9.25 -2.98 -7.41
C THR A 93 -8.64 -4.35 -7.64
N THR A 94 -9.48 -5.36 -7.80
CA THR A 94 -9.00 -6.67 -8.23
C THR A 94 -8.72 -6.57 -9.72
N ILE A 95 -7.44 -6.56 -10.09
CA ILE A 95 -7.03 -6.75 -11.49
C ILE A 95 -7.27 -8.22 -11.79
N VAL A 96 -8.47 -8.55 -12.26
CA VAL A 96 -8.83 -9.88 -12.74
C VAL A 96 -8.83 -9.83 -14.26
N PRO A 97 -8.06 -10.70 -14.95
CA PRO A 97 -8.18 -10.82 -16.39
C PRO A 97 -9.60 -11.27 -16.76
N SER A 98 -10.17 -10.70 -17.83
CA SER A 98 -11.46 -11.19 -18.32
C SER A 98 -11.35 -12.68 -18.65
N PRO A 99 -12.30 -13.54 -18.22
CA PRO A 99 -12.28 -14.97 -18.54
C PRO A 99 -12.31 -15.26 -20.05
N SER A 100 -12.76 -14.29 -20.84
CA SER A 100 -12.83 -14.39 -22.30
C SER A 100 -11.54 -13.97 -23.01
N LEU A 101 -10.51 -13.48 -22.29
CA LEU A 101 -9.23 -13.13 -22.89
C LEU A 101 -8.39 -14.39 -23.11
N ALA A 102 -7.75 -14.47 -24.27
CA ALA A 102 -6.77 -15.51 -24.56
C ALA A 102 -5.51 -15.29 -23.71
N GLU A 103 -5.00 -16.36 -23.11
CA GLU A 103 -3.73 -16.34 -22.40
C GLU A 103 -2.57 -16.36 -23.40
N THR A 104 -1.73 -15.32 -23.39
CA THR A 104 -0.50 -15.28 -24.20
C THR A 104 0.68 -15.65 -23.30
N LYS A 105 1.29 -16.80 -23.55
CA LYS A 105 2.54 -17.17 -22.89
C LYS A 105 3.68 -16.31 -23.40
N VAL A 106 4.47 -15.76 -22.48
CA VAL A 106 5.69 -14.99 -22.79
C VAL A 106 6.90 -15.81 -22.33
N PRO A 107 7.89 -16.06 -23.21
CA PRO A 107 9.13 -16.74 -22.81
C PRO A 107 9.86 -15.95 -21.72
N ASP A 108 10.29 -16.63 -20.65
CA ASP A 108 11.06 -15.99 -19.60
C ASP A 108 12.52 -15.77 -20.05
N ALA A 109 12.86 -14.54 -20.39
CA ALA A 109 14.20 -14.11 -20.78
C ALA A 109 14.97 -13.43 -19.63
N THR A 110 14.47 -13.51 -18.39
CA THR A 110 15.15 -12.92 -17.23
C THR A 110 16.51 -13.60 -17.02
N PRO A 111 17.63 -12.86 -17.02
CA PRO A 111 18.94 -13.45 -16.77
C PRO A 111 18.99 -14.15 -15.40
N GLY A 112 19.60 -15.33 -15.34
CA GLY A 112 19.70 -16.12 -14.10
C GLY A 112 20.36 -15.36 -12.94
N MET A 113 21.26 -14.41 -13.25
CA MET A 113 21.85 -13.52 -12.25
C MET A 113 20.82 -12.60 -11.60
N ILE A 114 19.86 -12.08 -12.37
CA ILE A 114 18.78 -11.26 -11.82
C ILE A 114 17.83 -12.14 -11.02
N VAL A 115 17.47 -13.32 -11.50
CA VAL A 115 16.63 -14.26 -10.72
C VAL A 115 17.27 -14.60 -9.38
N LYS A 116 18.60 -14.74 -9.34
CA LYS A 116 19.35 -15.10 -8.12
C LYS A 116 19.43 -13.96 -7.09
N TYR A 117 19.41 -12.70 -7.53
CA TYR A 117 19.66 -11.53 -6.67
C TYR A 117 18.50 -10.53 -6.61
N ALA A 118 17.45 -10.72 -7.40
CA ALA A 118 16.23 -9.93 -7.32
C ALA A 118 15.59 -10.19 -5.96
N LEU A 119 15.57 -9.17 -5.13
CA LEU A 119 14.72 -9.13 -3.94
C LEU A 119 13.26 -8.96 -4.39
N ASP A 120 12.31 -9.09 -3.46
CA ASP A 120 10.91 -8.65 -3.64
C ASP A 120 10.82 -7.10 -3.66
N ASP A 121 11.70 -6.47 -4.44
CA ASP A 121 11.80 -5.03 -4.59
C ASP A 121 11.37 -4.58 -6.00
N GLU A 122 11.16 -3.27 -6.12
CA GLU A 122 10.72 -2.65 -7.36
C GLU A 122 11.71 -2.86 -8.51
N GLN A 123 13.00 -2.91 -8.22
CA GLN A 123 14.04 -3.03 -9.25
C GLN A 123 14.06 -4.44 -9.86
N GLY A 124 13.88 -5.48 -9.05
CA GLY A 124 13.69 -6.85 -9.52
C GLY A 124 12.46 -6.99 -10.41
N LEU A 125 11.34 -6.35 -10.03
CA LEU A 125 10.12 -6.33 -10.84
C LEU A 125 10.33 -5.62 -12.18
N LEU A 126 10.93 -4.42 -12.17
CA LEU A 126 11.21 -3.65 -13.38
C LEU A 126 12.16 -4.40 -14.33
N ALA A 127 13.16 -5.09 -13.79
CA ALA A 127 14.05 -5.93 -14.58
C ALA A 127 13.28 -7.07 -15.27
N ARG A 128 12.42 -7.79 -14.55
CA ARG A 128 11.58 -8.85 -15.15
C ARG A 128 10.65 -8.31 -16.22
N LEU A 129 9.99 -7.18 -16.00
CA LEU A 129 9.15 -6.52 -17.01
C LEU A 129 9.93 -6.21 -18.29
N ARG A 130 11.16 -5.70 -18.13
CA ARG A 130 12.04 -5.29 -19.23
C ARG A 130 12.59 -6.48 -20.02
N TYR A 131 13.21 -7.45 -19.35
CA TYR A 131 13.82 -8.60 -20.04
C TYR A 131 12.79 -9.44 -20.77
N ASN A 132 11.57 -9.54 -20.22
CA ASN A 132 10.46 -10.23 -20.87
C ASN A 132 9.68 -9.38 -21.86
N ARG A 133 10.09 -8.11 -22.07
CA ARG A 133 9.45 -7.15 -22.99
C ARG A 133 7.93 -7.09 -22.80
N LEU A 134 7.46 -7.17 -21.56
CA LEU A 134 6.01 -7.31 -21.29
C LEU A 134 5.23 -6.08 -21.73
N ILE A 135 5.81 -4.89 -21.61
CA ILE A 135 5.19 -3.65 -22.10
C ILE A 135 5.12 -3.67 -23.63
N ASP A 136 6.19 -4.10 -24.32
CA ASP A 136 6.21 -4.18 -25.78
C ASP A 136 5.18 -5.18 -26.30
N VAL A 137 5.11 -6.36 -25.69
CA VAL A 137 4.13 -7.42 -26.06
C VAL A 137 2.70 -6.94 -25.82
N PHE A 138 2.47 -6.23 -24.72
CA PHE A 138 1.14 -5.72 -24.38
C PHE A 138 0.69 -4.55 -25.27
N THR A 139 1.59 -3.60 -25.54
CA THR A 139 1.27 -2.36 -26.25
C THR A 139 1.48 -2.43 -27.76
N GLY A 140 2.27 -3.39 -28.25
CA GLY A 140 2.70 -3.47 -29.65
C GLY A 140 3.77 -2.44 -30.03
N ILE A 141 4.35 -1.72 -29.07
CA ILE A 141 5.34 -0.66 -29.30
C ILE A 141 6.69 -1.09 -28.72
N THR A 142 7.78 -0.87 -29.45
CA THR A 142 9.14 -1.11 -28.92
C THR A 142 9.49 -0.04 -27.88
N CYS A 143 9.66 -0.45 -26.62
CA CYS A 143 10.06 0.45 -25.54
C CYS A 143 11.57 0.38 -25.28
N TYR A 144 12.22 1.54 -25.23
CA TYR A 144 13.61 1.66 -24.80
C TYR A 144 13.63 2.30 -23.40
N SER A 145 14.41 1.76 -22.46
CA SER A 145 14.70 2.50 -21.22
C SER A 145 16.01 3.25 -21.36
N LEU A 146 15.93 4.52 -20.97
CA LEU A 146 17.07 5.37 -20.61
C LEU A 146 17.76 4.83 -19.35
#